data_AF-A0A7Z2VPE4-F1
#
_entry.id   AF-A0A7Z2VPE4-F1
#
_cell.length_a   1.000
_cell.length_b   1.000
_cell.length_c   1.000
_cell.angle_alpha   90.00
_cell.angle_beta   90.00
_cell.angle_gamma   90.00
#
_symmetry.space_group_name_H-M   'P 1'
#
loop_
_entity.id
_entity.type
_entity.pdbx_description
1 polymer ?
#
loop_
_entity_poly.entity_id
_entity_poly.type
_entity_poly.pdbx_seq_one_letter_code
_entity_poly.pdbx_strand_id
1 'polypeptide(L)'
;MAKLPRKIKVIYSLGQLGWSILAGIIGTWLIYFYLPPEGSGIKVAIPQGGVFMGVTIIGIIMGFATLINAMTDLWVANLSDSSRHRLGRRTPFMRRSALPSAILLIAIRSSTILRCSPDRRKIMSD
;
A
#
# COMPACT_ATOMS: atom_id res chain seq x y z
N MET A 1 -23.97 -3.37 -24.09
CA MET A 1 -22.68 -3.44 -23.35
C MET A 1 -21.98 -4.75 -23.69
N ALA A 2 -20.76 -4.72 -24.25
CA ALA A 2 -20.01 -5.95 -24.54
C ALA A 2 -19.59 -6.64 -23.23
N LYS A 3 -19.86 -7.94 -23.10
CA LYS A 3 -19.48 -8.73 -21.90
C LYS A 3 -17.97 -8.91 -21.87
N LEU A 4 -17.32 -8.38 -20.83
CA LEU A 4 -15.90 -8.67 -20.55
C LEU A 4 -15.69 -10.18 -20.37
N PRO A 5 -14.65 -10.76 -20.99
CA PRO A 5 -14.37 -12.19 -20.89
C PRO A 5 -14.05 -12.58 -19.44
N ARG A 6 -14.56 -13.74 -19.00
CA ARG A 6 -14.48 -14.21 -17.60
C ARG A 6 -13.04 -14.21 -17.05
N LYS A 7 -12.05 -14.58 -17.88
CA LYS A 7 -10.62 -14.59 -17.51
C LYS A 7 -10.12 -13.22 -17.06
N ILE A 8 -10.52 -12.14 -17.72
CA ILE A 8 -10.10 -10.77 -17.37
C ILE A 8 -10.73 -10.34 -16.05
N LYS A 9 -11.98 -10.73 -15.78
CA LYS A 9 -12.64 -10.44 -14.51
C LYS A 9 -11.91 -11.09 -13.34
N VAL A 10 -11.53 -12.36 -13.48
CA VAL A 10 -10.80 -13.08 -12.43
C VAL A 10 -9.45 -12.41 -12.13
N ILE A 11 -8.68 -12.07 -13.16
CA ILE A 11 -7.38 -11.39 -12.98
C ILE A 11 -7.57 -10.02 -12.33
N TYR A 12 -8.60 -9.27 -12.72
CA TYR A 12 -8.92 -7.97 -12.13
C TYR A 12 -9.31 -8.10 -10.65
N SER A 13 -10.17 -9.07 -10.32
CA SER A 13 -10.58 -9.35 -8.95
C SER A 13 -9.41 -9.78 -8.05
N LEU A 14 -8.44 -10.52 -8.58
CA LEU A 14 -7.22 -10.88 -7.83
C LEU A 14 -6.37 -9.65 -7.51
N GLY A 15 -6.25 -8.69 -8.45
CA GLY A 15 -5.58 -7.41 -8.18
C GLY A 15 -6.27 -6.62 -7.08
N GLN A 16 -7.61 -6.54 -7.11
CA GLN A 16 -8.41 -5.88 -6.07
C GLN A 16 -8.28 -6.57 -4.71
N LEU A 17 -8.25 -7.91 -4.69
CA LEU A 17 -8.02 -8.68 -3.48
C LEU A 17 -6.67 -8.33 -2.83
N GLY A 18 -5.60 -8.26 -3.63
CA GLY A 18 -4.27 -7.89 -3.14
C GLY A 18 -4.23 -6.49 -2.54
N TRP A 19 -4.88 -5.53 -3.21
CA TRP A 19 -5.02 -4.16 -2.69
C TRP A 19 -5.77 -4.11 -1.35
N SER A 20 -6.89 -4.82 -1.24
CA SER A 20 -7.69 -4.86 -0.02
C SER A 20 -6.93 -5.45 1.17
N ILE A 21 -6.14 -6.51 0.95
CA ILE A 21 -5.30 -7.08 2.01
C ILE A 21 -4.25 -6.08 2.46
N LEU A 22 -3.58 -5.41 1.52
CA LEU A 22 -2.56 -4.40 1.84
C LEU A 22 -3.14 -3.22 2.63
N ALA A 23 -4.28 -2.69 2.17
CA ALA A 23 -4.99 -1.61 2.85
C ALA A 23 -5.42 -2.02 4.27
N GLY A 24 -5.88 -3.27 4.44
CA GLY A 24 -6.23 -3.83 5.75
C GLY A 24 -5.02 -3.92 6.69
N ILE A 25 -3.88 -4.43 6.22
CA ILE A 25 -2.64 -4.52 7.02
C ILE A 25 -2.20 -3.11 7.46
N ILE A 26 -2.11 -2.15 6.53
CA ILE A 26 -1.70 -0.78 6.84
C ILE A 26 -2.66 -0.15 7.86
N GLY A 27 -3.98 -0.35 7.69
CA GLY A 27 -4.99 0.14 8.62
C GLY A 27 -4.82 -0.40 10.04
N THR A 28 -4.61 -1.72 10.17
CA THR A 28 -4.41 -2.35 11.48
C THR A 28 -3.13 -1.85 12.16
N TRP A 29 -2.02 -1.74 11.42
CA TRP A 29 -0.77 -1.20 11.97
C TRP A 29 -0.87 0.26 12.36
N LEU A 30 -1.57 1.08 11.56
CA LEU A 30 -1.79 2.50 11.88
C LEU A 30 -2.52 2.67 13.22
N ILE A 31 -3.55 1.86 13.46
CA ILE A 31 -4.28 1.87 14.73
C ILE A 31 -3.38 1.40 15.88
N TYR A 32 -2.60 0.34 15.68
CA TYR A 32 -1.69 -0.20 16.69
C TYR A 32 -0.62 0.81 17.12
N PHE A 33 -0.06 1.58 16.18
CA PHE A 33 0.91 2.65 16.49
C PHE A 33 0.27 3.88 17.15
N TYR A 34 -1.03 4.08 16.97
CA TYR A 34 -1.75 5.22 17.55
C TYR A 34 -2.27 4.94 18.97
N LEU A 35 -2.87 3.76 19.18
CA LEU A 35 -3.31 3.24 20.47
C LEU A 35 -2.48 1.99 20.80
N PRO A 36 -1.23 2.16 21.27
CA PRO A 36 -0.46 1.01 21.71
C PRO A 36 -1.16 0.38 22.93
N PRO A 37 -1.33 -0.95 22.97
CA PRO A 37 -1.87 -1.62 24.14
C PRO A 37 -0.96 -1.42 25.35
N GLU A 38 -1.58 -1.33 26.54
CA GLU A 38 -0.89 -1.18 27.81
C GLU A 38 0.12 -2.32 28.00
N GLY A 39 1.38 -1.99 28.30
CA GLY A 39 2.47 -2.97 28.47
C GLY A 39 3.41 -3.16 27.26
N SER A 40 3.22 -2.44 26.16
CA SER A 40 4.08 -2.54 24.96
C SER A 40 5.43 -1.81 25.05
N GLY A 41 5.67 -0.99 26.09
CA GLY A 41 6.94 -0.26 26.29
C GLY A 41 7.26 0.80 25.22
N ILE A 42 6.33 1.08 24.30
CA ILE A 42 6.48 2.07 23.24
C ILE A 42 6.11 3.44 23.81
N LYS A 43 7.06 4.39 23.82
CA LYS A 43 6.76 5.78 24.18
C LYS A 43 5.74 6.35 23.19
N VAL A 44 4.57 6.70 23.68
CA VAL A 44 3.51 7.34 22.89
C VAL A 44 4.03 8.69 22.39
N ALA A 45 4.51 8.73 21.15
CA ALA A 45 5.12 9.91 20.56
C ALA A 45 4.08 10.94 20.08
N ILE A 46 2.79 10.56 20.03
CA ILE A 46 1.71 11.38 19.47
C ILE A 46 0.65 11.57 20.55
N PRO A 47 0.34 12.81 20.98
CA PRO A 47 -0.71 13.05 21.96
C PRO A 47 -2.05 12.53 21.42
N GLN A 48 -2.71 11.65 22.17
CA GLN A 48 -4.01 11.04 21.84
C GLN A 48 -5.20 12.00 22.01
N GLY A 49 -4.94 13.32 22.06
CA GLY A 49 -5.96 14.36 22.17
C GLY A 49 -6.39 14.88 20.79
N GLY A 50 -7.67 15.21 20.65
CA GLY A 50 -8.16 16.00 19.52
C GLY A 50 -7.50 17.37 19.52
N VAL A 51 -6.83 17.73 18.43
CA VAL A 51 -6.02 18.96 18.36
C VAL A 51 -6.90 20.19 18.12
N PHE A 52 -8.02 20.02 17.41
CA PHE A 52 -8.98 21.09 17.14
C PHE A 52 -10.37 20.50 16.82
N MET A 53 -11.44 20.99 17.47
CA MET A 53 -12.84 20.56 17.24
C MET A 53 -13.11 19.04 17.29
N GLY A 54 -12.34 18.27 18.07
CA GLY A 54 -12.49 16.81 18.16
C GLY A 54 -11.85 16.02 17.00
N VAL A 55 -11.15 16.71 16.08
CA VAL A 55 -10.39 16.07 15.01
C VAL A 55 -9.04 15.58 15.56
N THR A 56 -8.77 14.29 15.40
CA THR A 56 -7.48 13.69 15.77
C THR A 56 -6.41 14.01 14.74
N ILE A 57 -5.15 13.99 15.15
CA ILE A 57 -4.00 14.17 14.23
C ILE A 57 -4.08 13.15 13.09
N ILE A 58 -4.49 11.92 13.38
CA ILE A 58 -4.72 10.88 12.37
C ILE A 58 -5.87 11.22 11.44
N GLY A 59 -6.96 11.81 11.95
CA GLY A 59 -8.04 12.29 11.10
C GLY A 59 -7.57 13.31 10.06
N ILE A 60 -6.68 14.23 10.45
CA ILE A 60 -6.08 15.21 9.55
C ILE A 60 -5.16 14.51 8.53
N ILE A 61 -4.27 13.63 9.00
CA ILE A 61 -3.34 12.90 8.12
C ILE A 61 -4.09 12.02 7.13
N MET A 62 -5.11 11.28 7.58
CA MET A 62 -5.95 10.44 6.73
C MET A 62 -6.76 11.28 5.75
N GLY A 63 -7.34 12.40 6.20
CA GLY A 63 -8.04 13.34 5.32
C GLY A 63 -7.13 13.89 4.23
N PHE A 64 -5.91 14.29 4.59
CA PHE A 64 -4.91 14.77 3.64
C PHE A 64 -4.41 13.67 2.71
N ALA A 65 -4.19 12.46 3.21
CA ALA A 65 -3.84 11.29 2.40
C ALA A 65 -4.96 10.99 1.38
N THR A 66 -6.22 11.13 1.78
CA THR A 66 -7.37 10.93 0.88
C THR A 66 -7.43 12.03 -0.18
N LEU A 67 -7.13 13.27 0.19
CA LEU A 67 -7.04 14.39 -0.77
C LEU A 67 -5.95 14.15 -1.83
N ILE A 68 -4.74 13.78 -1.40
CA ILE A 68 -3.64 13.44 -2.31
C ILE A 68 -4.02 12.26 -3.21
N ASN A 69 -4.67 11.23 -2.64
CA ASN A 69 -5.13 10.09 -3.42
C ASN A 69 -6.12 10.52 -4.51
N ALA A 70 -7.11 11.35 -4.17
CA ALA A 70 -8.05 11.87 -5.15
C ALA A 70 -7.37 12.70 -6.26
N MET A 71 -6.41 13.56 -5.90
CA MET A 71 -5.64 14.32 -6.89
C MET A 71 -4.83 13.41 -7.83
N THR A 72 -4.20 12.38 -7.26
CA THR A 72 -3.44 11.38 -8.02
C THR A 72 -4.36 10.60 -8.97
N ASP A 73 -5.55 10.23 -8.51
CA ASP A 73 -6.57 9.54 -9.32
C ASP A 73 -7.02 10.40 -10.50
N LEU A 74 -7.25 11.71 -10.29
CA LEU A 74 -7.55 12.68 -11.35
C LEU A 74 -6.42 12.78 -12.39
N TRP A 75 -5.17 12.84 -11.92
CA TRP A 75 -4.01 12.96 -12.80
C TRP A 75 -3.81 11.70 -13.64
N VAL A 76 -3.91 10.52 -13.01
CA VAL A 76 -3.86 9.22 -13.69
C VAL A 76 -5.03 9.06 -14.65
N ALA A 77 -6.23 9.55 -14.31
CA ALA A 77 -7.38 9.52 -15.20
C ALA A 77 -7.13 10.36 -16.47
N ASN A 78 -6.59 11.58 -16.33
CA ASN A 78 -6.24 12.43 -17.47
C ASN A 78 -5.16 11.79 -18.37
N LEU A 79 -4.11 11.22 -17.76
CA LEU A 79 -3.04 10.51 -18.49
C LEU A 79 -3.56 9.25 -19.19
N SER A 80 -4.44 8.50 -18.52
CA SER A 80 -5.09 7.32 -19.12
C SER A 80 -5.97 7.75 -20.30
N ASP A 81 -6.78 8.79 -20.14
CA ASP A 81 -7.73 9.24 -21.16
C ASP A 81 -7.07 9.78 -22.42
N SER A 82 -5.90 10.38 -22.29
CA SER A 82 -5.07 10.83 -23.42
C SER A 82 -4.33 9.69 -24.16
N SER A 83 -4.30 8.47 -23.63
CA SER A 83 -3.51 7.37 -24.19
C SER A 83 -4.21 6.68 -25.36
N ARG A 84 -3.62 6.74 -26.57
CA ARG A 84 -4.08 6.06 -27.80
C ARG A 84 -3.39 4.71 -28.04
N HIS A 85 -3.09 3.95 -26.98
CA HIS A 85 -2.36 2.69 -27.12
C HIS A 85 -3.22 1.56 -27.72
N ARG A 86 -2.62 0.73 -28.61
CA ARG A 86 -3.28 -0.34 -29.39
C ARG A 86 -3.92 -1.47 -28.56
N LEU A 87 -3.60 -1.56 -27.26
CA LEU A 87 -4.09 -2.57 -26.30
C LEU A 87 -5.26 -2.06 -25.44
N GLY A 88 -5.80 -0.88 -25.77
CA GLY A 88 -6.82 -0.18 -25.00
C GLY A 88 -6.24 0.80 -23.98
N ARG A 89 -7.13 1.63 -23.41
CA ARG A 89 -6.79 2.84 -22.65
C ARG A 89 -6.30 2.58 -21.21
N ARG A 90 -6.75 1.49 -20.58
CA ARG A 90 -6.52 1.18 -19.14
C ARG A 90 -5.55 0.01 -18.89
N THR A 91 -5.46 -0.93 -19.84
CA THR A 91 -4.56 -2.11 -19.78
C THR A 91 -3.06 -1.79 -19.68
N PRO A 92 -2.49 -0.82 -20.45
CA PRO A 92 -1.06 -0.52 -20.33
C PRO A 92 -0.72 0.12 -18.98
N PHE A 93 -1.62 0.96 -18.44
CA PHE A 93 -1.45 1.57 -17.12
C PHE A 93 -1.47 0.52 -16.00
N MET A 94 -2.41 -0.43 -16.04
CA MET A 94 -2.47 -1.54 -15.08
C MET A 94 -1.23 -2.46 -15.13
N ARG A 95 -0.68 -2.73 -16.31
CA ARG A 95 0.55 -3.52 -16.43
C ARG A 95 1.78 -2.74 -15.95
N ARG A 96 1.81 -1.44 -16.22
CA ARG A 96 2.91 -0.55 -15.79
C ARG A 96 2.93 -0.38 -14.28
N SER A 97 1.79 -0.34 -13.61
CA SER A 97 1.70 -0.20 -12.15
C SER A 97 2.06 -1.47 -11.39
N ALA A 98 1.82 -2.67 -11.96
CA ALA A 98 2.19 -3.93 -11.31
C ALA A 98 3.72 -4.11 -11.14
N LEU A 99 4.51 -3.57 -12.07
CA LEU A 99 5.98 -3.66 -12.05
C LEU A 99 6.64 -2.95 -10.85
N PRO A 100 6.39 -1.65 -10.57
CA PRO A 100 6.98 -0.99 -9.41
C PRO A 100 6.50 -1.60 -8.09
N SER A 101 5.24 -2.06 -8.02
CA SER A 101 4.73 -2.75 -6.82
C SER A 101 5.49 -4.04 -6.53
N ALA A 102 5.76 -4.85 -7.55
CA ALA A 102 6.52 -6.09 -7.40
C ALA A 102 7.97 -5.82 -6.98
N ILE A 103 8.61 -4.80 -7.57
CA ILE A 103 9.99 -4.41 -7.24
C ILE A 103 10.10 -3.93 -5.79
N LEU A 104 9.17 -3.08 -5.33
CA LEU A 104 9.15 -2.57 -3.95
C LEU A 104 8.97 -3.70 -2.93
N LEU A 105 8.06 -4.65 -3.20
CA LEU A 105 7.86 -5.81 -2.31
C LEU A 105 9.11 -6.68 -2.22
N ILE A 106 9.78 -6.93 -3.35
CA ILE A 106 11.05 -7.67 -3.37
C ILE A 106 12.14 -6.89 -2.61
N ALA A 107 12.22 -5.56 -2.77
CA ALA A 107 13.21 -4.72 -2.09
C ALA A 107 13.01 -4.70 -0.56
N ILE A 108 11.77 -4.57 -0.09
CA ILE A 108 11.43 -4.64 1.34
C ILE A 108 11.77 -6.02 1.91
N ARG A 109 11.47 -7.08 1.15
CA ARG A 109 11.80 -8.46 1.54
C ARG A 109 13.31 -8.68 1.66
N SER A 110 14.09 -8.22 0.68
CA SER A 110 15.55 -8.39 0.62
C SER A 110 16.28 -7.61 1.71
N SER A 111 15.87 -6.37 1.97
CA SER A 111 16.43 -5.56 3.06
C SER A 111 16.14 -6.15 4.45
N THR A 112 15.01 -6.85 4.62
CA THR A 112 14.69 -7.57 5.85
C THR A 112 15.48 -8.88 6.00
N ILE A 113 15.72 -9.65 4.92
CA ILE A 113 16.62 -10.84 4.95
C ILE A 113 18.03 -10.46 5.40
N LEU A 114 18.58 -9.36 4.89
CA LEU A 114 19.95 -8.93 5.21
C LEU A 114 20.08 -8.44 6.66
N ARG A 115 19.02 -7.87 7.25
CA ARG A 115 18.98 -7.51 8.67
C ARG A 115 18.68 -8.70 9.59
N CYS A 116 18.05 -9.74 9.07
CA CYS A 116 17.68 -10.97 9.78
C CYS A 116 18.58 -12.15 9.41
N SER A 117 19.87 -11.91 9.18
CA SER A 117 20.88 -12.97 9.15
C SER A 117 21.86 -12.76 10.30
N PRO A 118 21.52 -13.20 11.53
CA PRO A 118 22.54 -13.42 12.54
C PRO A 118 23.41 -14.59 12.06
N ASP A 119 24.67 -14.28 11.79
CA ASP A 119 25.80 -15.20 11.91
C ASP A 119 25.73 -16.52 11.10
N ARG A 120 25.79 -16.41 9.77
CA ARG A 120 26.07 -17.53 8.84
C ARG A 120 27.56 -17.93 8.79
N ARG A 121 28.37 -17.65 9.83
CA ARG A 121 29.80 -18.00 9.90
C ARG A 121 30.16 -19.13 10.87
N LYS A 122 29.23 -19.69 11.63
CA LYS A 122 29.53 -20.79 12.58
C LYS A 122 29.15 -22.22 12.12
N ILE A 123 28.57 -22.40 10.94
CA ILE A 123 28.01 -23.71 10.51
C ILE A 123 28.86 -24.39 9.41
N MET A 124 30.08 -23.91 9.16
CA MET A 124 30.98 -24.45 8.13
C MET A 124 32.37 -24.74 8.71
N SER A 125 32.44 -25.19 9.96
CA SER A 125 33.70 -25.53 10.64
C SER A 125 33.57 -26.67 11.67
N ASP A 126 32.50 -27.47 11.59
CA ASP A 126 32.37 -28.77 12.27
C ASP A 126 32.00 -29.84 11.24
#